data_AF-A0A518VAG6-F1
#
_entry.id   AF-A0A518VAG6-F1
#
_cell.length_a   1.000
_cell.length_b   1.000
_cell.length_c   1.000
_cell.angle_alpha   90.00
_cell.angle_beta   90.00
_cell.angle_gamma   90.00
#
_symmetry.space_group_name_H-M   'P 1'
#
loop_
_entity.id
_entity.type
_entity.pdbx_description
1 polymer ?
#
loop_
_entity_poly.entity_id
_entity_poly.type
_entity_poly.pdbx_seq_one_letter_code
_entity_poly.pdbx_strand_id
1 'polypeptide(L)'
;MTHSNWGEQTLLRISQQRAWQQIQQKANRSQTPIFVILDLTTKVIEIFHSSRQNYGTRKIKVELKKQGYVVSRRRIGRIMNEQGLVSSYTVAQFKHHKTTCNDQRFIMS
;
A
#
# COMPACT_ATOMS: atom_id res chain seq x y z
N MET A 1 -52.46 44.52 -6.29
CA MET A 1 -52.19 43.08 -6.50
C MET A 1 -51.11 42.95 -7.58
N THR A 2 -49.84 43.08 -7.20
CA THR A 2 -48.72 42.97 -8.14
C THR A 2 -47.99 41.66 -7.90
N HIS A 3 -48.15 40.79 -8.89
CA HIS A 3 -47.24 39.77 -9.38
C HIS A 3 -45.82 39.71 -8.78
N SER A 4 -45.37 38.46 -8.58
CA SER A 4 -43.98 37.99 -8.72
C SER A 4 -43.07 37.86 -7.48
N ASN A 5 -43.54 37.20 -6.41
CA ASN A 5 -42.64 36.60 -5.38
C ASN A 5 -42.01 35.26 -5.84
N TRP A 6 -42.49 34.69 -6.96
CA TRP A 6 -42.01 33.42 -7.50
C TRP A 6 -40.58 33.48 -8.08
N GLY A 7 -40.13 34.65 -8.53
CA GLY A 7 -38.79 34.86 -9.07
C GLY A 7 -37.71 34.91 -7.98
N GLU A 8 -38.02 35.53 -6.84
CA GLU A 8 -37.05 35.70 -5.74
C GLU A 8 -36.79 34.36 -5.01
N GLN A 9 -37.84 33.56 -4.80
CA GLN A 9 -37.75 32.25 -4.15
C GLN A 9 -37.01 31.21 -5.02
N THR A 10 -37.17 31.27 -6.34
CA THR A 10 -36.46 30.37 -7.28
C THR A 10 -34.98 30.75 -7.42
N LEU A 11 -34.66 32.04 -7.46
CA LEU A 11 -33.28 32.53 -7.50
C LEU A 11 -32.51 32.23 -6.21
N LEU A 12 -33.14 32.34 -5.04
CA LEU A 12 -32.54 31.95 -3.76
C LEU A 12 -32.23 30.44 -3.71
N ARG A 13 -33.12 29.59 -4.24
CA ARG A 13 -32.95 28.12 -4.30
C ARG A 13 -31.83 27.71 -5.27
N ILE A 14 -31.73 28.37 -6.44
CA ILE A 14 -30.66 28.13 -7.43
C ILE A 14 -29.30 28.65 -6.91
N SER A 15 -29.29 29.79 -6.23
CA SER A 15 -28.09 30.37 -5.61
C SER A 15 -27.52 29.45 -4.52
N GLN A 16 -28.37 28.97 -3.60
CA GLN A 16 -27.95 28.02 -2.57
C GLN A 16 -27.46 26.70 -3.20
N GLN A 17 -28.15 26.17 -4.20
CA GLN A 17 -27.76 24.90 -4.83
C GLN A 17 -26.41 24.98 -5.57
N ARG A 18 -26.11 26.11 -6.24
CA ARG A 18 -24.80 26.34 -6.88
C ARG A 18 -23.68 26.50 -5.86
N ALA A 19 -23.93 27.20 -4.75
CA ALA A 19 -22.97 27.32 -3.65
C ALA A 19 -22.66 25.94 -3.03
N TRP A 20 -23.68 25.12 -2.77
CA TRP A 20 -23.50 23.73 -2.29
C TRP A 20 -22.72 22.87 -3.30
N GLN A 21 -23.01 22.97 -4.59
CA GLN A 21 -22.26 22.26 -5.64
C GLN A 21 -20.80 22.69 -5.72
N GLN A 22 -20.50 23.98 -5.53
CA GLN A 22 -19.11 24.48 -5.51
C GLN A 22 -18.35 24.01 -4.26
N ILE A 23 -19.01 23.95 -3.10
CA ILE A 23 -18.43 23.40 -1.86
C ILE A 23 -18.10 21.91 -2.05
N GLN A 24 -19.04 21.13 -2.64
CA GLN A 24 -18.82 19.72 -2.98
C GLN A 24 -17.69 19.53 -4.00
N GLN A 25 -17.62 20.36 -5.04
CA GLN A 25 -16.54 20.30 -6.05
C GLN A 25 -15.18 20.68 -5.47
N LYS A 26 -15.10 21.64 -4.53
CA LYS A 26 -13.85 22.00 -3.84
C LYS A 26 -13.39 20.88 -2.89
N ALA A 27 -14.30 20.25 -2.15
CA ALA A 27 -13.99 19.11 -1.29
C ALA A 27 -13.45 17.91 -2.08
N ASN A 28 -14.04 17.62 -3.25
CA ASN A 28 -13.60 16.53 -4.13
C ASN A 28 -12.29 16.82 -4.88
N ARG A 29 -11.93 18.09 -5.08
CA ARG A 29 -10.68 18.51 -5.76
C ARG A 29 -9.43 18.33 -4.88
N SER A 30 -9.59 18.34 -3.56
CA SER A 30 -8.54 18.03 -2.58
C SER A 30 -8.38 16.53 -2.27
N GLN A 31 -9.27 15.67 -2.77
CA GLN A 31 -9.20 14.22 -2.59
C GLN A 31 -8.16 13.62 -3.54
N THR A 32 -6.88 13.95 -3.35
CA THR A 32 -5.79 13.14 -3.92
C THR A 32 -5.71 11.84 -3.11
N PRO A 33 -5.77 10.66 -3.74
CA PRO A 33 -6.83 9.75 -3.34
C PRO A 33 -6.30 8.75 -2.33
N ILE A 34 -6.96 8.70 -1.17
CA ILE A 34 -6.99 7.51 -0.31
C ILE A 34 -7.19 6.23 -1.17
N PHE A 35 -7.97 6.33 -2.26
CA PHE A 35 -8.20 5.28 -3.25
C PHE A 35 -6.92 4.76 -3.95
N VAL A 36 -5.94 5.60 -4.27
CA VAL A 36 -4.70 5.19 -4.98
C VAL A 36 -3.69 4.55 -4.02
N ILE A 37 -3.69 4.98 -2.76
CA ILE A 37 -2.84 4.38 -1.71
C ILE A 37 -3.38 3.01 -1.29
N LEU A 38 -4.72 2.87 -1.24
CA LEU A 38 -5.38 1.59 -0.98
C LEU A 38 -5.07 0.57 -2.08
N ASP A 39 -5.12 0.97 -3.36
CA ASP A 39 -4.83 0.08 -4.50
C ASP A 39 -3.43 -0.57 -4.39
N LEU A 40 -2.39 0.24 -4.15
CA LEU A 40 -1.03 -0.27 -4.06
C LEU A 40 -0.82 -1.21 -2.85
N THR A 41 -1.39 -0.89 -1.70
CA THR A 41 -1.28 -1.72 -0.49
C THR A 41 -1.95 -3.07 -0.71
N THR A 42 -3.15 -3.09 -1.28
CA THR A 42 -3.88 -4.32 -1.64
C THR A 42 -3.07 -5.17 -2.61
N LYS A 43 -2.51 -4.58 -3.67
CA LYS A 43 -1.65 -5.27 -4.65
C LYS A 43 -0.44 -5.93 -4.01
N VAL A 44 0.23 -5.25 -3.08
CA VAL A 44 1.39 -5.77 -2.35
C VAL A 44 0.99 -6.99 -1.51
N ILE A 45 -0.12 -6.91 -0.79
CA ILE A 45 -0.68 -8.00 0.03
C ILE A 45 -1.05 -9.20 -0.86
N GLU A 46 -1.77 -8.96 -1.96
CA GLU A 46 -2.17 -9.99 -2.92
C GLU A 46 -0.96 -10.75 -3.50
N ILE A 47 0.06 -10.03 -3.98
CA ILE A 47 1.29 -10.64 -4.51
C ILE A 47 1.99 -11.45 -3.42
N PHE A 48 2.07 -10.91 -2.20
CA PHE A 48 2.72 -11.57 -1.07
C PHE A 48 2.04 -12.91 -0.72
N HIS A 49 0.71 -12.93 -0.60
CA HIS A 49 -0.03 -14.15 -0.33
C HIS A 49 -0.04 -15.13 -1.52
N SER A 50 -0.18 -14.62 -2.74
CA SER A 50 -0.11 -15.45 -3.97
C SER A 50 1.23 -16.17 -4.09
N SER A 51 2.30 -15.54 -3.60
CA SER A 51 3.64 -16.12 -3.57
C SER A 51 3.87 -17.14 -2.44
N ARG A 52 2.87 -17.41 -1.58
CA ARG A 52 3.03 -18.16 -0.33
C ARG A 52 4.10 -17.54 0.59
N GLN A 53 4.10 -16.21 0.69
CA GLN A 53 4.96 -15.43 1.60
C GLN A 53 6.47 -15.52 1.31
N ASN A 54 6.89 -16.12 0.18
CA ASN A 54 8.31 -16.27 -0.17
C ASN A 54 8.91 -15.03 -0.85
N TYR A 55 8.09 -14.03 -1.21
CA TYR A 55 8.55 -12.81 -1.87
C TYR A 55 8.80 -11.67 -0.89
N GLY A 56 9.99 -11.09 -0.97
CA GLY A 56 10.32 -9.81 -0.36
C GLY A 56 10.24 -8.64 -1.35
N THR A 57 10.61 -7.44 -0.89
CA THR A 57 10.51 -6.17 -1.64
C THR A 57 11.10 -6.21 -3.05
N ARG A 58 12.18 -6.97 -3.27
CA ARG A 58 12.82 -7.12 -4.59
C ARG A 58 11.91 -7.80 -5.61
N LYS A 59 11.28 -8.92 -5.23
CA LYS A 59 10.43 -9.74 -6.11
C LYS A 59 9.07 -9.08 -6.30
N ILE A 60 8.49 -8.53 -5.23
CA ILE A 60 7.24 -7.76 -5.30
C ILE A 60 7.36 -6.59 -6.27
N LYS A 61 8.50 -5.87 -6.29
CA LYS A 61 8.75 -4.80 -7.27
C LYS A 61 8.67 -5.29 -8.72
N VAL A 62 9.17 -6.50 -9.00
CA VAL A 62 9.15 -7.07 -10.36
C VAL A 62 7.71 -7.38 -10.77
N GLU A 63 6.92 -7.99 -9.90
CA GLU A 63 5.51 -8.28 -10.18
C GLU A 63 4.68 -7.00 -10.34
N LEU A 64 4.90 -6.00 -9.51
CA LEU A 64 4.25 -4.69 -9.65
C LEU A 64 4.61 -4.01 -10.99
N LYS A 65 5.87 -4.12 -11.43
CA LYS A 65 6.30 -3.61 -12.74
C LYS A 65 5.59 -4.31 -13.90
N LYS A 66 5.35 -5.62 -13.82
CA LYS A 66 4.58 -6.37 -14.83
C LYS A 66 3.14 -5.88 -14.92
N GLN A 67 2.57 -5.46 -13.80
CA GLN A 67 1.23 -4.87 -13.73
C GLN A 67 1.19 -3.36 -14.06
N GLY A 68 2.31 -2.77 -14.51
CA GLY A 68 2.38 -1.35 -14.90
C GLY A 68 2.69 -0.39 -13.74
N TYR A 69 2.87 -0.87 -12.51
CA TYR A 69 3.18 0.00 -11.38
C TYR A 69 4.67 0.29 -11.27
N VAL A 70 5.02 1.58 -11.25
CA VAL A 70 6.40 2.03 -11.03
C VAL A 70 6.57 2.45 -9.58
N VAL A 71 7.14 1.55 -8.77
CA VAL A 71 7.26 1.74 -7.33
C VAL A 71 8.65 1.41 -6.81
N SER A 72 9.09 2.18 -5.81
CA SER A 72 10.41 2.00 -5.20
C SER A 72 10.40 0.84 -4.20
N ARG A 73 11.56 0.18 -4.02
CA ARG A 73 11.72 -0.87 -3.00
C ARG A 73 11.43 -0.33 -1.59
N ARG A 74 11.77 0.94 -1.31
CA ARG A 74 11.54 1.58 -0.01
C ARG A 74 10.05 1.80 0.26
N ARG A 75 9.26 2.21 -0.74
CA ARG A 75 7.80 2.33 -0.61
C ARG A 75 7.17 0.97 -0.29
N ILE A 76 7.55 -0.08 -1.02
CA ILE A 76 7.07 -1.45 -0.79
C ILE A 76 7.47 -1.93 0.61
N GLY A 77 8.71 -1.66 1.05
CA GLY A 77 9.18 -2.02 2.40
C GLY A 77 8.39 -1.33 3.51
N ARG A 78 8.01 -0.05 3.35
CA ARG A 78 7.13 0.64 4.31
C ARG A 78 5.77 -0.03 4.41
N ILE A 79 5.14 -0.31 3.26
CA ILE A 79 3.86 -1.01 3.20
C ILE A 79 3.96 -2.39 3.88
N MET A 80 5.00 -3.18 3.58
CA MET A 80 5.22 -4.47 4.22
C MET A 80 5.35 -4.33 5.76
N ASN A 81 6.09 -3.33 6.23
CA ASN A 81 6.27 -3.09 7.66
C ASN A 81 4.97 -2.63 8.35
N GLU A 82 4.25 -1.69 7.73
CA GLU A 82 2.95 -1.18 8.23
C GLU A 82 1.87 -2.27 8.27
N GLN A 83 1.94 -3.25 7.37
CA GLN A 83 1.00 -4.38 7.29
C GLN A 83 1.51 -5.66 7.98
N GLY A 84 2.69 -5.64 8.62
CA GLY A 84 3.25 -6.81 9.31
C GLY A 84 3.66 -7.98 8.39
N LEU A 85 3.93 -7.72 7.11
CA LEU A 85 4.30 -8.74 6.12
C LEU A 85 5.79 -9.09 6.23
N VAL A 86 6.09 -10.33 6.63
CA VAL A 86 7.46 -10.84 6.75
C VAL A 86 7.66 -12.01 5.81
N SER A 87 8.64 -11.91 4.90
CA SER A 87 8.91 -12.98 3.94
C SER A 87 9.59 -14.18 4.61
N SER A 88 9.19 -15.40 4.26
CA SER A 88 9.79 -16.63 4.78
C SER A 88 11.32 -16.66 4.59
N TYR A 89 11.84 -16.05 3.52
CA TYR A 89 13.27 -15.97 3.25
C TYR A 89 14.03 -15.11 4.27
N THR A 90 13.36 -14.15 4.91
CA THR A 90 13.95 -13.33 5.99
C THR A 90 13.89 -14.01 7.36
N VAL A 91 13.05 -15.04 7.51
CA VAL A 91 12.92 -15.80 8.77
C VAL A 91 13.97 -16.91 8.87
N ALA A 92 14.54 -17.35 7.75
CA ALA A 92 15.57 -18.37 7.71
C ALA A 92 16.85 -17.91 8.45
N GLN A 93 16.95 -18.24 9.73
CA GLN A 93 18.16 -18.06 10.52
C GLN A 93 19.09 -19.23 10.22
N PHE A 94 20.22 -18.95 9.56
CA PHE A 94 21.28 -19.94 9.41
C PHE A 94 21.83 -20.28 10.80
N LYS A 95 21.52 -21.48 11.28
CA LYS A 95 22.05 -22.00 12.55
C LYS A 95 23.41 -22.64 12.26
N HIS A 96 24.50 -21.96 12.62
CA HIS A 96 25.82 -22.59 12.59
C HIS A 96 25.81 -23.81 13.52
N HIS A 97 25.90 -25.01 12.94
CA HIS A 97 26.19 -26.21 13.71
C HIS A 97 27.66 -26.15 14.11
N LYS A 98 27.94 -26.14 15.43
CA LYS A 98 29.32 -26.25 15.90
C LYS A 98 29.85 -27.63 15.53
N THR A 99 30.83 -27.69 14.64
CA THR A 99 31.60 -28.91 14.42
C THR A 99 32.37 -29.19 15.71
N THR A 100 32.10 -30.31 16.38
CA THR A 100 32.97 -30.83 17.44
C THR A 100 34.27 -31.26 16.76
N CYS A 101 35.34 -30.47 16.95
CA CYS A 101 36.69 -30.83 16.50
C CYS A 101 37.08 -32.17 17.14
N ASN A 102 37.47 -33.13 16.31
CA ASN A 102 37.98 -34.41 16.78
C ASN A 102 39.43 -34.23 17.23
N ASP A 103 39.63 -33.83 18.49
CA ASP A 103 40.94 -33.91 19.17
C ASP A 103 41.27 -35.39 19.48
N GLN A 104 41.35 -36.24 18.45
CA GLN A 104 41.93 -37.57 18.58
C GLN A 104 43.45 -37.46 18.46
N ARG A 105 44.03 -37.21 19.63
CA ARG A 105 45.42 -37.50 20.00
C ARG A 105 45.86 -38.84 19.41
N PHE A 106 46.63 -38.83 18.33
CA PHE A 106 47.37 -40.01 17.91
C PHE A 106 48.68 -40.05 18.72
N ILE A 107 48.67 -40.89 19.76
CA ILE A 107 49.85 -41.22 20.57
C ILE A 107 50.79 -42.08 19.71
N MET A 108 52.09 -41.81 19.86
CA MET A 108 53.22 -42.44 19.16
C MET A 108 53.17 -43.98 19.19
N SER A 109 53.65 -44.61 18.10
CA SER A 109 54.18 -45.97 18.09
C SER A 109 55.51 -46.03 17.35
#